data_AF-A0A497JTJ9-F1
#
_entry.id   AF-A0A497JTJ9-F1
#
_cell.length_a   1.000
_cell.length_b   1.000
_cell.length_c   1.000
_cell.angle_alpha   90.00
_cell.angle_beta   90.00
_cell.angle_gamma   90.00
#
_symmetry.space_group_name_H-M   'P 1'
#
loop_
_entity.id
_entity.type
_entity.pdbx_description
1 polymer ?
#
loop_
_entity_poly.entity_id
_entity_poly.type
_entity_poly.pdbx_seq_one_letter_code
_entity_poly.pdbx_strand_id
1 'polypeptide(L)'
;MNFLKKIRVAVPTNGDKGLEDTVSEVFSRANTFTIVDLEEKKIKDVKVLRNSALDYKSGVGPIVIKMLADSNVNVVLAGEIGPGATTLLEQNKIEKIKVEPGITVAEAIKNAGLVKD
;
A
#
# COMPACT_ATOMS: atom_id res chain seq x y z
N MET A 1 -5.43 -3.41 20.69
CA MET A 1 -4.26 -3.01 19.88
C MET A 1 -4.43 -1.54 19.50
N ASN A 2 -3.60 -0.65 20.04
CA ASN A 2 -3.68 0.80 19.76
C ASN A 2 -2.85 1.13 18.50
N PHE A 3 -3.40 0.85 17.32
CA PHE A 3 -2.85 1.33 16.04
C PHE A 3 -2.86 2.87 15.92
N LEU A 4 -3.53 3.57 16.83
CA LEU A 4 -3.79 5.01 16.72
C LEU A 4 -2.54 5.91 16.85
N LYS A 5 -1.38 5.40 17.26
CA LYS A 5 -0.16 6.22 17.36
C LYS A 5 0.70 6.18 16.10
N LYS A 6 1.00 5.02 15.52
CA LYS A 6 1.85 4.89 14.33
C LYS A 6 1.30 3.82 13.40
N ILE A 7 1.14 4.17 12.12
CA ILE A 7 0.67 3.27 11.07
C ILE A 7 1.54 3.47 9.84
N ARG A 8 2.02 2.38 9.25
CA ARG A 8 2.68 2.38 7.95
C ARG A 8 1.72 1.85 6.89
N VAL A 9 1.44 2.71 5.91
CA VAL A 9 0.49 2.45 4.82
C VAL A 9 1.25 2.19 3.54
N ALA A 10 0.85 1.18 2.76
CA ALA A 10 1.34 0.96 1.42
C ALA A 10 0.23 1.20 0.40
N VAL A 11 0.56 1.90 -0.68
CA VAL A 11 -0.34 2.16 -1.80
C VAL A 11 0.35 1.69 -3.09
N PRO A 12 -0.21 0.74 -3.85
CA PRO A 12 0.31 0.38 -5.17
C PRO A 12 0.15 1.59 -6.10
N THR A 13 1.22 1.99 -6.77
CA THR A 13 1.26 3.22 -7.56
C THR A 13 1.80 3.00 -8.98
N ASN A 14 1.40 3.87 -9.90
CA ASN A 14 1.75 3.77 -11.31
C ASN A 14 3.15 4.33 -11.64
N GLY A 15 3.65 5.31 -10.88
CA GLY A 15 4.95 5.95 -11.09
C GLY A 15 5.79 6.00 -9.81
N ASP A 16 6.54 7.07 -9.60
CA ASP A 16 7.32 7.34 -8.38
C ASP A 16 7.05 8.73 -7.78
N LYS A 17 5.85 9.29 -7.98
CA LYS A 17 5.48 10.65 -7.54
C LYS A 17 5.05 10.75 -6.08
N GLY A 18 5.19 9.68 -5.29
CA GLY A 18 4.83 9.66 -3.88
C GLY A 18 3.37 10.04 -3.65
N LEU A 19 3.10 11.09 -2.88
CA LEU A 19 1.73 11.51 -2.53
C LEU A 19 0.91 11.97 -3.74
N GLU A 20 1.57 12.47 -4.80
CA GLU A 20 0.93 12.94 -6.03
C GLU A 20 0.78 11.83 -7.08
N ASP A 21 1.29 10.63 -6.79
CA ASP A 21 1.13 9.49 -7.68
C ASP A 21 -0.29 8.93 -7.61
N THR A 22 -0.68 8.19 -8.65
CA THR A 22 -2.00 7.61 -8.75
C THR A 22 -2.00 6.16 -8.30
N VAL A 23 -3.07 5.78 -7.60
CA VAL A 23 -3.32 4.39 -7.20
C VAL A 23 -3.40 3.51 -8.45
N SER A 24 -2.64 2.41 -8.47
CA SER A 24 -2.65 1.47 -9.57
C SER A 24 -3.92 0.61 -9.60
N GLU A 25 -4.38 0.28 -10.82
CA GLU A 25 -5.48 -0.67 -11.01
C GLU A 25 -5.09 -2.10 -10.62
N VAL A 26 -3.80 -2.44 -10.72
CA VAL A 26 -3.29 -3.77 -10.39
C VAL A 26 -2.47 -3.71 -9.10
N PHE A 27 -2.82 -4.55 -8.11
CA PHE A 27 -2.09 -4.58 -6.84
C PHE A 27 -0.69 -5.20 -6.98
N SER A 28 -0.59 -6.51 -7.20
CA SER A 28 0.71 -7.20 -7.16
C SER A 28 1.66 -6.82 -8.30
N ARG A 29 1.14 -6.32 -9.43
CA ARG A 29 1.95 -5.90 -10.59
C ARG A 29 2.07 -4.38 -10.71
N ALA A 30 1.71 -3.62 -9.68
CA ALA A 30 1.97 -2.18 -9.66
C ALA A 30 3.46 -1.91 -9.88
N ASN A 31 3.78 -0.81 -10.56
CA ASN A 31 5.16 -0.44 -10.85
C ASN A 31 5.95 -0.16 -9.57
N THR A 32 5.28 0.48 -8.61
CA THR A 32 5.86 0.84 -7.32
C THR A 32 4.83 0.70 -6.21
N PHE A 33 5.30 0.85 -4.98
CA PHE A 33 4.48 1.02 -3.79
C PHE A 33 4.93 2.29 -3.08
N THR A 34 4.02 3.25 -2.95
CA THR A 34 4.24 4.41 -2.09
C THR A 34 3.93 4.01 -0.66
N ILE A 35 4.96 4.07 0.19
CA ILE A 35 4.91 3.78 1.61
C ILE A 35 4.82 5.09 2.38
N VAL A 36 3.79 5.23 3.21
CA VAL A 36 3.52 6.44 3.99
C VAL A 36 3.49 6.09 5.47
N ASP A 37 4.35 6.76 6.24
CA ASP A 37 4.34 6.68 7.69
C ASP A 37 3.41 7.75 8.25
N LEU A 38 2.43 7.31 9.03
CA LEU A 38 1.49 8.16 9.73
C LEU A 38 1.75 8.09 11.23
N GLU A 39 1.81 9.24 11.89
CA GLU A 39 1.81 9.35 13.34
C GLU A 39 0.79 10.38 13.77
N GLU A 40 -0.11 9.99 14.69
CA GLU A 40 -1.21 10.83 15.18
C GLU A 40 -2.04 11.45 14.05
N LYS A 41 -2.35 10.64 13.01
CA LYS A 41 -3.10 11.05 11.81
C LYS A 41 -2.42 12.14 10.97
N LYS A 42 -1.10 12.24 11.04
CA LYS A 42 -0.29 13.15 10.21
C LYS A 42 0.76 12.35 9.45
N ILE A 43 0.97 12.71 8.19
CA ILE A 43 2.06 12.17 7.38
C ILE A 43 3.39 12.63 7.98
N LYS A 44 4.28 11.67 8.24
CA LYS A 44 5.63 11.91 8.78
C LYS A 44 6.72 11.62 7.77
N ASP A 45 6.51 10.61 6.93
CA ASP A 45 7.48 10.19 5.93
C ASP A 45 6.76 9.58 4.73
N VAL A 46 7.38 9.72 3.56
CA VAL A 46 6.90 9.18 2.28
C VAL A 46 8.09 8.58 1.54
N LYS A 47 7.98 7.31 1.20
CA LYS A 47 9.01 6.57 0.45
C LYS A 47 8.37 5.82 -0.70
N VAL A 48 9.08 5.73 -1.82
CA VAL A 48 8.65 4.92 -2.96
C VAL A 48 9.51 3.67 -3.02
N LEU A 49 8.87 2.50 -2.99
CA LEU A 49 9.51 1.21 -3.22
C LEU A 49 9.23 0.75 -4.64
N ARG A 50 10.27 0.46 -5.42
CA ARG A 50 10.08 -0.22 -6.71
C ARG A 50 9.64 -1.66 -6.47
N ASN A 51 8.70 -2.13 -7.28
CA ASN A 51 8.26 -3.51 -7.21
C ASN A 51 9.33 -4.43 -7.80
N SER A 52 10.07 -5.12 -6.92
CA SER A 52 11.14 -6.05 -7.31
C SER A 52 10.64 -7.28 -8.08
N ALA A 53 9.33 -7.49 -8.15
CA ALA A 53 8.71 -8.66 -8.75
C ALA A 53 8.11 -8.42 -10.15
N LEU A 54 8.26 -7.23 -10.73
CA LEU A 54 7.63 -6.88 -12.03
C LEU A 54 8.01 -7.86 -13.15
N ASP A 55 9.30 -8.19 -13.24
CA ASP A 55 9.84 -9.04 -14.31
C ASP A 55 9.58 -10.54 -14.08
N TYR A 56 8.97 -10.91 -12.96
CA TYR A 56 8.69 -12.30 -12.65
C TYR A 56 7.46 -12.79 -13.43
N LYS A 57 7.62 -13.93 -14.11
CA LYS A 57 6.54 -14.60 -14.84
C LYS A 57 5.45 -15.12 -13.90
N SER A 58 5.82 -15.60 -12.72
CA SER A 58 4.92 -16.14 -11.70
C SER A 58 5.44 -15.82 -10.29
N GLY A 59 4.60 -16.02 -9.26
CA GLY A 59 4.99 -15.80 -7.86
C GLY A 59 5.04 -14.34 -7.41
N VAL A 60 4.53 -13.41 -8.23
CA VAL A 60 4.56 -11.96 -7.94
C VAL A 60 3.88 -11.61 -6.62
N GLY A 61 2.67 -12.14 -6.38
CA GLY A 61 1.88 -11.86 -5.17
C GLY A 61 2.64 -12.15 -3.87
N PRO A 62 3.13 -13.40 -3.65
CA PRO A 62 3.94 -13.73 -2.49
C PRO A 62 5.18 -12.85 -2.30
N ILE A 63 5.90 -12.51 -3.38
CA ILE A 63 7.11 -11.67 -3.29
C ILE A 63 6.74 -10.25 -2.83
N VAL A 64 5.70 -9.66 -3.43
CA VAL A 64 5.22 -8.32 -3.04
C VAL A 64 4.76 -8.31 -1.58
N ILE A 65 3.99 -9.31 -1.15
CA ILE A 65 3.49 -9.34 0.23
C ILE A 65 4.64 -9.51 1.23
N LYS A 66 5.64 -10.34 0.91
CA LYS A 66 6.87 -10.43 1.70
C LYS A 66 7.60 -9.08 1.76
N MET A 67 7.74 -8.37 0.63
CA MET A 67 8.34 -7.04 0.60
C MET A 67 7.61 -6.03 1.51
N LEU A 68 6.27 -6.05 1.50
CA LEU A 68 5.46 -5.18 2.36
C LEU A 68 5.57 -5.57 3.85
N ALA A 69 5.57 -6.87 4.15
CA ALA A 69 5.76 -7.39 5.50
C ALA A 69 7.16 -7.05 6.06
N ASP A 70 8.22 -7.26 5.27
CA ASP A 70 9.60 -6.90 5.61
C ASP A 70 9.73 -5.37 5.83
N SER A 71 8.89 -4.58 5.16
CA SER A 71 8.79 -3.13 5.33
C SER A 71 7.93 -2.69 6.52
N ASN A 72 7.41 -3.63 7.34
CA ASN A 72 6.52 -3.38 8.48
C ASN A 72 5.23 -2.62 8.11
N VAL A 73 4.69 -2.86 6.90
CA VAL A 73 3.41 -2.28 6.48
C VAL A 73 2.28 -2.85 7.35
N ASN A 74 1.38 -1.98 7.80
CA ASN A 74 0.21 -2.35 8.58
C ASN A 74 -1.05 -2.41 7.72
N VAL A 75 -1.17 -1.49 6.75
CA VAL A 75 -2.36 -1.31 5.93
C VAL A 75 -1.96 -1.16 4.47
N VAL A 76 -2.68 -1.81 3.57
CA VAL A 76 -2.64 -1.59 2.13
C VAL A 76 -3.90 -0.85 1.71
N LEU A 77 -3.74 0.29 1.01
CA LEU A 77 -4.83 0.94 0.28
C LEU A 77 -4.72 0.52 -1.18
N ALA A 78 -5.68 -0.22 -1.72
CA ALA A 78 -5.66 -0.62 -3.13
C ALA A 78 -7.09 -0.76 -3.67
N GLY A 79 -7.21 -0.89 -5.00
CA GLY A 79 -8.45 -1.35 -5.63
C GLY A 79 -8.73 -2.82 -5.34
N GLU A 80 -8.98 -3.60 -6.39
CA GLU A 80 -9.23 -5.04 -6.25
C GLU A 80 -7.93 -5.81 -5.95
N ILE A 81 -7.99 -6.70 -4.96
CA ILE A 81 -6.91 -7.61 -4.60
C ILE A 81 -7.43 -9.05 -4.73
N GLY A 82 -6.78 -9.84 -5.61
CA GLY A 82 -7.16 -11.22 -5.84
C GLY A 82 -7.09 -12.11 -4.58
N PRO A 83 -7.78 -13.27 -4.58
CA PRO A 83 -7.96 -14.11 -3.40
C PRO A 83 -6.64 -14.60 -2.80
N GLY A 84 -5.70 -15.06 -3.62
CA GLY A 84 -4.39 -15.53 -3.13
C GLY A 84 -3.57 -14.43 -2.44
N ALA A 85 -3.59 -13.21 -2.97
CA ALA A 85 -2.93 -12.07 -2.34
C ALA A 85 -3.66 -11.64 -1.05
N THR A 86 -4.99 -11.67 -1.05
CA THR A 86 -5.80 -11.40 0.15
C THR A 86 -5.44 -12.35 1.29
N THR A 87 -5.43 -13.67 1.05
CA THR A 87 -5.07 -14.67 2.06
C THR A 87 -3.68 -14.44 2.64
N LEU A 88 -2.71 -14.07 1.80
CA LEU A 88 -1.35 -13.81 2.23
C LEU A 88 -1.23 -12.50 3.04
N LEU A 89 -1.98 -11.46 2.71
CA LEU A 89 -2.04 -10.23 3.52
C LEU A 89 -2.59 -10.54 4.93
N GLU A 90 -3.67 -11.31 5.02
CA GLU A 90 -4.27 -11.74 6.28
C GLU A 90 -3.29 -12.56 7.14
N GLN A 91 -2.59 -13.53 6.53
CA GLN A 91 -1.57 -14.33 7.22
C GLN A 91 -0.42 -13.48 7.77
N ASN A 92 -0.07 -12.38 7.09
CA ASN A 92 0.95 -11.43 7.52
C ASN A 92 0.39 -10.30 8.40
N LYS A 93 -0.90 -10.34 8.76
CA LYS A 93 -1.59 -9.32 9.58
C LYS A 93 -1.51 -7.91 8.98
N ILE A 94 -1.55 -7.85 7.65
CA ILE A 94 -1.62 -6.60 6.89
C ILE A 94 -3.09 -6.38 6.51
N GLU A 95 -3.69 -5.32 7.04
CA GLU A 95 -5.07 -4.97 6.73
C GLU A 95 -5.18 -4.41 5.30
N LYS A 96 -6.32 -4.61 4.65
CA LYS A 96 -6.60 -4.02 3.35
C LYS A 96 -7.79 -3.07 3.46
N ILE A 97 -7.67 -1.91 2.86
CA ILE A 97 -8.76 -0.95 2.69
C ILE A 97 -8.93 -0.71 1.19
N LYS A 98 -10.15 -0.89 0.71
CA LYS A 98 -10.47 -0.66 -0.68
C LYS A 98 -10.52 0.84 -0.95
N VAL A 99 -9.80 1.30 -1.96
CA VAL A 99 -9.84 2.67 -2.49
C VAL A 99 -10.03 2.65 -4.00
N GLU A 100 -10.43 3.78 -4.56
CA GLU A 100 -10.58 3.93 -6.01
C GLU A 100 -9.21 3.98 -6.70
N PRO A 101 -8.96 3.20 -7.77
CA PRO A 101 -7.79 3.39 -8.61
C PRO A 101 -7.79 4.75 -9.32
N GLY A 102 -6.61 5.25 -9.70
CA GLY A 102 -6.49 6.48 -10.48
C GLY A 102 -6.52 7.79 -9.67
N ILE A 103 -7.08 7.81 -8.46
CA ILE A 103 -6.94 8.95 -7.54
C ILE A 103 -5.52 9.04 -6.99
N THR A 104 -5.14 10.19 -6.44
CA THR A 104 -3.82 10.37 -5.84
C THR A 104 -3.66 9.59 -4.53
N VAL A 105 -2.41 9.27 -4.16
CA VAL A 105 -2.10 8.66 -2.86
C VAL A 105 -2.61 9.52 -1.69
N ALA A 106 -2.44 10.84 -1.79
CA ALA A 106 -2.95 11.77 -0.77
C ALA A 106 -4.48 11.67 -0.59
N GLU A 107 -5.22 11.62 -1.70
CA GLU A 107 -6.68 11.45 -1.68
C GLU A 107 -7.07 10.08 -1.13
N ALA A 108 -6.38 9.01 -1.53
CA ALA A 108 -6.64 7.66 -1.01
C ALA A 108 -6.49 7.59 0.51
N ILE A 109 -5.43 8.20 1.06
CA ILE A 109 -5.19 8.26 2.52
C ILE A 109 -6.26 9.08 3.23
N LYS A 110 -6.69 10.20 2.63
CA LYS A 110 -7.78 11.02 3.15
C LYS A 110 -9.10 10.26 3.16
N ASN A 111 -9.47 9.63 2.05
CA ASN A 111 -10.71 8.88 1.88
C ASN A 111 -10.77 7.66 2.81
N ALA A 112 -9.63 7.06 3.15
CA ALA A 112 -9.52 5.99 4.14
C ALA A 112 -9.65 6.48 5.60
N GLY A 113 -9.81 7.79 5.85
CA GLY A 113 -9.97 8.37 7.20
C GLY A 113 -8.73 8.31 8.08
N LEU A 114 -7.55 8.11 7.47
CA LEU A 114 -6.28 7.89 8.16
C LEU A 114 -5.58 9.19 8.56
N VAL A 115 -5.93 10.32 7.95
CA VAL A 115 -5.46 11.66 8.29
C VAL A 115 -6.61 12.55 8.76
N LYS A 116 -6.31 13.61 9.52
CA LYS A 116 -7.26 14.69 9.82
C LYS A 116 -7.04 15.84 8.84
N ASP A 117 -8.13 16.49 8.42
CA ASP A 117 -8.09 17.76 7.68
C ASP A 117 -7.28 18.84 8.43
#